data_AF-A0A2H6HE07-F1
#
_entry.id   AF-A0A2H6HE07-F1
#
_cell.length_a   1.000
_cell.length_b   1.000
_cell.length_c   1.000
_cell.angle_alpha   90.00
_cell.angle_beta   90.00
_cell.angle_gamma   90.00
#
_symmetry.space_group_name_H-M   'P 1'
#
loop_
_entity.id
_entity.type
_entity.pdbx_description
1 polymer ?
#
loop_
_entity_poly.entity_id
_entity_poly.type
_entity_poly.pdbx_seq_one_letter_code
_entity_poly.pdbx_strand_id
1 'polypeptide(L)'
;MAQDSPFLASEAIERVGISLDAVRSALPSVEPESVLIRQAGLVMRRTWAPGILAVTTPWGVFAHPRVMWWFHSGTNGPELAELVVHELVHIEQLSSVGLVRHAAAYLGDYIGARRAGKSHREAYLGLAAEVEARTVARRISAGV
;
A
#
# COMPACT_ATOMS: atom_id res chain seq x y z
N MET A 1 21.57 6.32 -15.08
CA MET A 1 20.57 5.55 -15.85
C MET A 1 19.32 5.44 -15.00
N ALA A 2 18.15 5.71 -15.57
CA ALA A 2 16.91 6.03 -14.86
C ALA A 2 16.45 4.91 -13.91
N GLN A 3 16.65 5.11 -12.60
CA GLN A 3 16.14 4.24 -11.53
C GLN A 3 14.73 4.65 -11.06
N ASP A 4 14.11 5.62 -11.74
CA ASP A 4 12.83 6.23 -11.36
C ASP A 4 11.66 5.73 -12.22
N SER A 5 11.87 4.75 -13.09
CA SER A 5 10.81 4.23 -13.96
C SER A 5 9.72 3.58 -13.11
N PRO A 6 8.44 3.93 -13.32
CA PRO A 6 7.33 3.29 -12.65
C PRO A 6 7.21 1.82 -13.07
N PHE A 7 6.50 1.03 -12.28
CA PHE A 7 6.25 -0.39 -12.56
C PHE A 7 4.79 -0.76 -12.23
N LEU A 8 4.29 -1.83 -12.82
CA LEU A 8 2.92 -2.30 -12.55
C LEU A 8 2.87 -3.12 -11.27
N ALA A 9 1.78 -3.02 -10.53
CA ALA A 9 1.58 -3.82 -9.33
C ALA A 9 1.65 -5.32 -9.66
N SER A 10 1.08 -5.75 -10.79
CA SER A 10 1.17 -7.14 -11.27
C SER A 10 2.62 -7.63 -11.42
N GLU A 11 3.51 -6.81 -11.98
CA GLU A 11 4.92 -7.20 -12.20
C GLU A 11 5.66 -7.50 -10.88
N ALA A 12 5.35 -6.75 -9.81
CA ALA A 12 5.95 -6.99 -8.50
C ALA A 12 5.39 -8.27 -7.84
N ILE A 13 4.10 -8.54 -8.04
CA ILE A 13 3.38 -9.70 -7.48
C ILE A 13 3.81 -11.00 -8.19
N GLU A 14 3.77 -11.02 -9.52
CA GLU A 14 4.11 -12.20 -10.33
C GLU A 14 5.57 -12.63 -10.14
N ARG A 15 6.48 -11.66 -9.93
CA ARG A 15 7.91 -11.94 -9.75
C ARG A 15 8.21 -12.86 -8.57
N VAL A 16 7.34 -12.88 -7.56
CA VAL A 16 7.47 -13.79 -6.40
C VAL A 16 6.52 -14.98 -6.46
N GLY A 17 5.81 -15.18 -7.57
CA GLY A 17 4.93 -16.32 -7.78
C GLY A 17 3.55 -16.20 -7.12
N ILE A 18 3.16 -15.02 -6.62
CA ILE A 18 1.78 -14.82 -6.13
C ILE A 18 0.82 -14.83 -7.32
N SER A 19 -0.26 -15.61 -7.20
CA SER A 19 -1.31 -15.67 -8.22
C SER A 19 -2.11 -14.37 -8.29
N LEU A 20 -2.18 -13.76 -9.47
CA LEU A 20 -3.03 -12.58 -9.72
C LEU A 20 -4.52 -12.91 -9.55
N ASP A 21 -4.94 -14.15 -9.83
CA ASP A 21 -6.33 -14.56 -9.61
C ASP A 21 -6.68 -14.62 -8.12
N ALA A 22 -5.73 -15.03 -7.26
CA ALA A 22 -5.91 -14.95 -5.81
C ALA A 22 -6.04 -13.50 -5.34
N VAL A 23 -5.26 -12.57 -5.92
CA VAL A 23 -5.36 -11.14 -5.63
C VAL A 23 -6.73 -10.60 -6.05
N ARG A 24 -7.17 -10.85 -7.29
CA ARG A 24 -8.49 -10.42 -7.79
C ARG A 24 -9.65 -11.00 -7.00
N SER A 25 -9.55 -12.27 -6.63
CA SER A 25 -10.59 -12.92 -5.81
C SER A 25 -10.71 -12.27 -4.42
N ALA A 26 -9.62 -11.72 -3.89
CA ALA A 26 -9.63 -11.02 -2.61
C ALA A 26 -9.98 -9.53 -2.74
N LEU A 27 -9.64 -8.91 -3.87
CA LEU A 27 -9.77 -7.48 -4.16
C LEU A 27 -10.55 -7.27 -5.47
N PRO A 28 -11.87 -7.51 -5.48
CA PRO A 28 -12.67 -7.60 -6.70
C PRO A 28 -12.82 -6.26 -7.45
N SER A 29 -12.55 -5.14 -6.80
CA SER A 29 -12.64 -3.80 -7.39
C SER A 29 -11.28 -3.32 -7.95
N VAL A 30 -10.24 -4.15 -7.85
CA VAL A 30 -8.86 -3.80 -8.22
C VAL A 30 -8.35 -4.70 -9.33
N GLU A 31 -7.85 -4.09 -10.40
CA GLU A 31 -7.13 -4.77 -11.47
C GLU A 31 -5.62 -4.48 -11.33
N PRO A 32 -4.81 -5.42 -10.79
CA PRO A 32 -3.39 -5.19 -10.50
C PRO A 32 -2.58 -4.72 -11.73
N GLU A 33 -2.95 -5.15 -12.93
CA GLU A 33 -2.31 -4.78 -14.19
C GLU A 33 -2.55 -3.32 -14.60
N SER A 34 -3.57 -2.67 -14.03
CA SER A 34 -3.88 -1.27 -14.28
C SER A 34 -3.23 -0.32 -13.26
N VAL A 35 -2.72 -0.85 -12.15
CA VAL A 35 -2.18 -0.06 -11.05
C VAL A 35 -0.69 0.18 -11.23
N LEU A 36 -0.35 1.43 -11.54
CA LEU A 36 1.03 1.86 -11.71
C LEU A 36 1.60 2.40 -10.39
N ILE A 37 2.71 1.82 -9.93
CA ILE A 37 3.47 2.26 -8.78
C ILE A 37 4.50 3.31 -9.21
N ARG A 38 4.38 4.53 -8.66
CA ARG A 38 5.21 5.69 -9.05
C ARG A 38 6.13 6.10 -7.92
N GLN A 39 7.31 6.63 -8.24
CA GLN A 39 8.16 7.23 -7.21
C GLN A 39 7.51 8.50 -6.62
N ALA A 40 7.46 8.58 -5.29
CA ALA A 40 7.01 9.76 -4.58
C ALA A 40 8.06 10.88 -4.61
N GLY A 41 7.64 12.06 -5.06
CA GLY A 41 8.46 13.27 -5.04
C GLY A 41 8.86 13.69 -3.62
N LEU A 42 9.94 14.47 -3.51
CA LEU A 42 10.47 14.91 -2.21
C LEU A 42 9.43 15.65 -1.36
N VAL A 43 8.66 16.56 -1.96
CA VAL A 43 7.63 17.35 -1.26
C VAL A 43 6.54 16.45 -0.69
N MET A 44 6.07 15.48 -1.48
CA MET A 44 5.06 14.52 -1.03
C MET A 44 5.57 13.71 0.18
N ARG A 45 6.78 13.16 0.11
CA ARG A 45 7.37 12.35 1.19
C ARG A 45 7.60 13.11 2.49
N ARG A 46 7.75 14.45 2.45
CA ARG A 46 7.87 15.26 3.68
C ARG A 46 6.61 15.24 4.55
N THR A 47 5.47 14.87 3.98
CA THR A 47 4.20 14.75 4.72
C THR A 47 3.99 13.37 5.32
N TRP A 48 4.84 12.40 4.99
CA TRP A 48 4.68 11.02 5.44
C TRP A 48 5.24 10.83 6.85
N ALA A 49 4.59 9.96 7.62
CA ALA A 49 5.13 9.54 8.90
C ALA A 49 6.47 8.76 8.70
N PRO A 50 7.39 8.78 9.69
CA PRO A 50 8.60 7.99 9.61
C PRO A 50 8.31 6.50 9.40
N GLY A 51 8.97 5.89 8.41
CA GLY A 51 8.84 4.46 8.09
C GLY A 51 7.81 4.11 7.02
N ILE A 52 7.04 5.09 6.51
CA ILE A 52 6.11 4.87 5.40
C ILE A 52 6.90 4.65 4.10
N LEU A 53 6.61 3.54 3.42
CA LEU A 53 7.28 3.13 2.18
C LEU A 53 6.42 3.32 0.94
N ALA A 54 5.10 3.35 1.07
CA ALA A 54 4.18 3.71 0.00
C ALA A 54 2.91 4.35 0.57
N VAL A 55 2.19 5.06 -0.29
CA VAL A 55 0.90 5.68 0.02
C VAL A 55 -0.01 5.56 -1.19
N THR A 56 -1.20 5.05 -0.95
CA THR A 56 -2.31 5.05 -1.90
C THR A 56 -3.11 6.35 -1.81
N THR A 57 -3.41 6.92 -2.97
CA THR A 57 -4.24 8.12 -3.11
C THR A 57 -5.28 7.89 -4.21
N PRO A 58 -6.30 8.76 -4.35
CA PRO A 58 -7.25 8.68 -5.46
C PRO A 58 -6.63 8.75 -6.86
N TRP A 59 -5.39 9.25 -6.97
CA TRP A 59 -4.68 9.45 -8.24
C TRP A 59 -3.61 8.39 -8.49
N GLY A 60 -3.48 7.40 -7.61
CA GLY A 60 -2.54 6.29 -7.76
C GLY A 60 -1.72 6.02 -6.51
N VAL A 61 -0.79 5.07 -6.66
CA VAL A 61 0.11 4.59 -5.61
C VAL A 61 1.49 5.21 -5.78
N PHE A 62 1.98 5.81 -4.71
CA PHE A 62 3.28 6.48 -4.67
C PHE A 62 4.20 5.80 -3.67
N ALA A 63 5.37 5.38 -4.12
CA ALA A 63 6.33 4.63 -3.33
C ALA A 63 7.61 5.43 -3.05
N HIS A 64 8.23 5.14 -1.91
CA HIS A 64 9.52 5.68 -1.54
C HIS A 64 10.60 5.23 -2.55
N PRO A 65 11.62 6.05 -2.87
CA PRO A 65 12.72 5.63 -3.78
C PRO A 65 13.39 4.30 -3.42
N ARG A 66 13.34 3.92 -2.14
CA ARG A 66 13.81 2.62 -1.65
C ARG A 66 13.04 1.44 -2.25
N VAL A 67 11.73 1.58 -2.42
CA VAL A 67 10.85 0.57 -3.03
C VAL A 67 11.12 0.47 -4.53
N MET A 68 11.31 1.61 -5.19
CA MET A 68 11.72 1.64 -6.60
C MET A 68 13.05 0.90 -6.80
N TRP A 69 14.01 1.15 -5.89
CA TRP A 69 15.28 0.44 -5.90
C TRP A 69 15.12 -1.06 -5.66
N TRP A 70 14.25 -1.51 -4.74
CA TRP A 70 13.93 -2.94 -4.55
C TRP A 70 13.45 -3.59 -5.84
N PHE A 71 12.48 -2.96 -6.52
CA PHE A 71 11.96 -3.46 -7.79
C PHE A 71 13.06 -3.55 -8.86
N HIS A 72 13.82 -2.47 -9.08
CA HIS A 72 14.82 -2.44 -10.16
C HIS A 72 16.05 -3.32 -9.88
N SER A 73 16.42 -3.50 -8.60
CA SER A 73 17.52 -4.38 -8.21
C SER A 73 17.13 -5.86 -8.12
N GLY A 74 15.83 -6.17 -8.12
CA GLY A 74 15.33 -7.53 -7.88
C GLY A 74 15.53 -8.00 -6.43
N THR A 75 15.71 -7.08 -5.48
CA THR A 75 15.90 -7.40 -4.05
C THR A 75 14.61 -7.22 -3.26
N ASN A 76 14.49 -7.88 -2.10
CA ASN A 76 13.34 -7.76 -1.21
C ASN A 76 12.01 -8.09 -1.92
N GLY A 77 12.03 -9.11 -2.79
CA GLY A 77 10.86 -9.49 -3.59
C GLY A 77 9.62 -9.76 -2.73
N PRO A 78 9.68 -10.64 -1.73
CA PRO A 78 8.53 -10.94 -0.88
C PRO A 78 7.99 -9.70 -0.15
N GLU A 79 8.86 -8.87 0.42
CA GLU A 79 8.46 -7.64 1.11
C GLU A 79 7.88 -6.59 0.15
N LEU A 80 8.42 -6.49 -1.06
CA LEU A 80 7.90 -5.64 -2.12
C LEU A 80 6.50 -6.09 -2.54
N ALA A 81 6.29 -7.40 -2.72
CA ALA A 81 5.00 -7.93 -3.12
C ALA A 81 3.96 -7.78 -1.99
N GLU A 82 4.31 -8.05 -0.73
CA GLU A 82 3.43 -7.78 0.42
C GLU A 82 3.06 -6.29 0.49
N LEU A 83 4.03 -5.39 0.30
CA LEU A 83 3.78 -3.94 0.26
C LEU A 83 2.85 -3.56 -0.90
N VAL A 84 3.07 -4.10 -2.10
CA VAL A 84 2.22 -3.80 -3.26
C VAL A 84 0.79 -4.29 -3.02
N VAL A 85 0.61 -5.51 -2.53
CA VAL A 85 -0.72 -6.04 -2.19
C VAL A 85 -1.39 -5.20 -1.11
N HIS A 86 -0.64 -4.74 -0.10
CA HIS A 86 -1.14 -3.83 0.92
C HIS A 86 -1.70 -2.53 0.32
N GLU A 87 -0.99 -1.90 -0.62
CA GLU A 87 -1.49 -0.72 -1.33
C GLU A 87 -2.73 -1.02 -2.18
N LEU A 88 -2.82 -2.20 -2.80
CA LEU A 88 -4.02 -2.62 -3.52
C LEU A 88 -5.24 -2.74 -2.59
N VAL A 89 -5.06 -3.18 -1.34
CA VAL A 89 -6.16 -3.18 -0.35
C VAL A 89 -6.66 -1.77 -0.07
N HIS A 90 -5.78 -0.77 -0.04
CA HIS A 90 -6.22 0.63 0.10
C HIS A 90 -7.01 1.12 -1.11
N ILE A 91 -6.69 0.67 -2.32
CA ILE A 91 -7.50 0.95 -3.51
C ILE A 91 -8.88 0.31 -3.37
N GLU A 92 -8.95 -0.96 -2.97
CA GLU A 92 -10.22 -1.67 -2.71
C GLU A 92 -11.06 -0.93 -1.67
N GLN A 93 -10.46 -0.54 -0.54
CA GLN A 93 -11.11 0.25 0.50
C GLN A 93 -11.63 1.58 -0.04
N LEU A 94 -10.82 2.33 -0.79
CA LEU A 94 -11.25 3.60 -1.39
C LEU A 94 -12.41 3.41 -2.37
N SER A 95 -12.39 2.33 -3.16
CA SER A 95 -13.43 2.02 -4.14
C SER A 95 -14.76 1.60 -3.49
N SER A 96 -14.69 0.85 -2.38
CA SER A 96 -15.87 0.27 -1.72
C SER A 96 -16.62 1.26 -0.82
N VAL A 97 -15.91 2.13 -0.09
CA VAL A 97 -16.55 3.13 0.80
C VAL A 97 -16.54 4.56 0.26
N GLY A 98 -15.71 4.85 -0.75
CA GLY A 98 -15.52 6.20 -1.29
C GLY A 98 -14.58 7.06 -0.45
N LEU A 99 -13.92 8.02 -1.11
CA LEU A 99 -12.86 8.86 -0.53
C LEU A 99 -13.29 9.59 0.75
N VAL A 100 -14.46 10.24 0.74
CA VAL A 100 -14.90 11.08 1.87
C VAL A 100 -15.13 10.23 3.12
N ARG A 101 -15.81 9.09 2.97
CA ARG A 101 -16.10 8.19 4.09
C ARG A 101 -14.84 7.51 4.60
N HIS A 102 -13.95 7.11 3.70
CA HIS A 102 -12.65 6.53 4.05
C HIS A 102 -11.81 7.53 4.85
N ALA A 103 -11.67 8.77 4.37
CA ALA A 103 -10.93 9.82 5.06
C ALA A 103 -11.53 10.17 6.43
N ALA A 104 -12.87 10.22 6.54
CA ALA A 104 -13.55 10.49 7.80
C ALA A 104 -13.33 9.38 8.83
N ALA A 105 -13.43 8.11 8.43
CA ALA A 105 -13.16 6.96 9.29
C ALA A 105 -11.69 6.95 9.75
N TYR A 106 -10.78 7.13 8.81
CA TYR A 106 -9.33 7.17 9.06
C TYR A 106 -8.97 8.27 10.06
N LEU A 107 -9.48 9.49 9.86
CA LEU A 107 -9.21 10.62 10.75
C LEU A 107 -9.86 10.42 12.13
N GLY A 108 -11.06 9.84 12.18
CA GLY A 108 -11.76 9.50 13.41
C GLY A 108 -10.95 8.54 14.30
N ASP A 109 -10.52 7.41 13.73
CA ASP A 109 -9.69 6.42 14.40
C ASP A 109 -8.37 7.03 14.89
N TYR A 110 -7.73 7.83 14.04
CA TYR A 110 -6.47 8.48 14.38
C TYR A 110 -6.63 9.48 15.53
N ILE A 111 -7.62 10.38 15.47
CA ILE A 111 -7.87 11.35 16.55
C ILE A 111 -8.24 10.62 17.84
N GLY A 112 -9.07 9.57 17.76
CA GLY A 112 -9.41 8.73 18.92
C GLY A 112 -8.17 8.12 19.57
N ALA A 113 -7.28 7.52 18.77
CA ALA A 113 -6.02 6.95 19.24
C ALA A 113 -5.09 8.00 19.87
N ARG A 114 -4.96 9.17 19.25
CA ARG A 114 -4.14 10.28 19.79
C ARG A 114 -4.72 10.83 21.09
N ARG A 115 -6.05 10.93 21.22
CA ARG A 115 -6.72 11.29 22.48
C ARG A 115 -6.54 10.24 23.57
N ALA A 116 -6.41 8.98 23.20
CA ALA A 116 -6.07 7.89 24.12
C ALA A 116 -4.56 7.82 24.48
N GLY A 117 -3.76 8.80 24.06
CA GLY A 117 -2.34 8.92 24.41
C GLY A 117 -1.39 8.07 23.56
N LYS A 118 -1.88 7.30 22.58
CA LYS A 118 -1.03 6.52 21.67
C LYS A 118 -0.15 7.44 20.84
N SER A 119 1.12 7.13 20.67
CA SER A 119 2.05 7.87 19.79
C SER A 119 1.53 7.94 18.34
N HIS A 120 2.09 8.82 17.52
CA HIS A 120 1.75 8.89 16.08
C HIS A 120 1.86 7.52 15.39
N ARG A 121 2.93 6.78 15.69
CA ARG A 121 3.18 5.46 15.13
C ARG A 121 2.15 4.43 15.60
N GLU A 122 1.85 4.39 16.89
CA GLU A 122 0.85 3.46 17.44
C GLU A 122 -0.57 3.79 16.96
N ALA A 123 -0.89 5.08 16.83
CA ALA A 123 -2.16 5.51 16.27
C ALA A 123 -2.30 5.05 14.82
N TYR A 124 -1.29 5.29 13.98
CA TYR A 124 -1.26 4.86 12.59
C TYR A 124 -1.34 3.33 12.44
N LEU A 125 -0.48 2.58 13.14
CA LEU A 125 -0.48 1.11 13.08
C LEU A 125 -1.74 0.47 13.68
N GLY A 126 -2.54 1.25 14.42
CA GLY A 126 -3.78 0.80 15.04
C GLY A 126 -5.04 1.11 14.23
N LEU A 127 -4.93 1.83 13.10
CA LEU A 127 -6.09 2.17 12.28
C LEU A 127 -6.71 0.90 11.69
N ALA A 128 -8.04 0.80 11.68
CA ALA A 128 -8.72 -0.40 11.21
C ALA A 128 -8.34 -0.72 9.75
N ALA A 129 -8.27 0.30 8.89
CA ALA A 129 -7.85 0.16 7.49
C ALA A 129 -6.42 -0.41 7.35
N GLU A 130 -5.49 0.04 8.18
CA GLU A 130 -4.08 -0.40 8.19
C GLU A 130 -3.91 -1.81 8.77
N VAL A 131 -4.77 -2.21 9.71
CA VAL A 131 -4.82 -3.58 10.25
C VAL A 131 -5.38 -4.54 9.21
N GLU A 132 -6.46 -4.17 8.54
CA GLU A 132 -7.06 -4.95 7.46
C GLU A 132 -6.07 -5.15 6.31
N ALA A 133 -5.47 -4.06 5.81
CA ALA A 133 -4.52 -4.12 4.70
C ALA A 133 -3.32 -5.04 4.99
N ARG A 134 -2.75 -4.99 6.20
CA ARG A 134 -1.67 -5.94 6.60
C ARG A 134 -2.17 -7.38 6.69
N THR A 135 -3.35 -7.59 7.26
CA THR A 135 -3.93 -8.94 7.41
C THR A 135 -4.16 -9.59 6.05
N VAL A 136 -4.78 -8.86 5.12
CA VAL A 136 -5.09 -9.35 3.77
C VAL A 136 -3.81 -9.55 2.97
N ALA A 137 -2.88 -8.59 2.98
CA ALA A 137 -1.62 -8.72 2.26
C ALA A 137 -0.83 -9.95 2.69
N ARG A 138 -0.66 -10.16 4.01
CA ARG A 138 0.03 -11.35 4.54
C ARG A 138 -0.67 -12.65 4.15
N ARG A 139 -2.00 -12.68 4.19
CA ARG A 139 -2.76 -13.88 3.82
C ARG A 139 -2.52 -14.24 2.35
N ILE A 140 -2.54 -13.27 1.46
CA ILE A 140 -2.31 -13.49 0.02
C ILE A 140 -0.84 -13.89 -0.21
N SER A 141 0.11 -13.18 0.40
CA SER A 141 1.54 -13.45 0.25
C SER A 141 1.98 -14.78 0.88
N ALA A 142 1.28 -15.28 1.90
CA ALA A 142 1.55 -16.58 2.51
C ALA A 142 0.89 -17.76 1.78
N GLY A 143 0.02 -17.49 0.79
CA GLY A 143 -0.63 -18.52 -0.04
C GLY A 143 0.23 -19.02 -1.21
N VAL A 144 1.53 -18.68 -1.22
CA VAL A 144 2.55 -19.05 -2.23
C VAL A 144 3.34 -20.26 -1.77
#